data_AF-A0A916Y645-F1
#
_entry.id   AF-A0A916Y645-F1
#
_cell.length_a   1.000
_cell.length_b   1.000
_cell.length_c   1.000
_cell.angle_alpha   90.00
_cell.angle_beta   90.00
_cell.angle_gamma   90.00
#
_symmetry.space_group_name_H-M   'P 1'
#
loop_
_entity.id
_entity.type
_entity.pdbx_description
1 polymer ?
#
loop_
_entity_poly.entity_id
_entity_poly.type
_entity_poly.pdbx_seq_one_letter_code
_entity_poly.pdbx_strand_id
1 'polypeptide(L)'
;MKKIIVPALAAGLSLAVAAPALAEHHEEMKAEVVERDSKGKATKVKVGETVYAVCTPDMQDGCINPRAAGLNFGNVPLDHWPGAPASGLTAAEKMKKPEPAAE
;
A
#
# COMPACT_ATOMS: atom_id res chain seq x y z
N MET A 1 -72.13 5.93 30.74
CA MET A 1 -71.16 6.77 31.48
C MET A 1 -69.79 6.46 30.93
N LYS A 2 -69.21 7.39 30.16
CA LYS A 2 -68.11 8.28 30.55
C LYS A 2 -66.74 7.58 30.55
N LYS A 3 -65.96 7.97 29.53
CA LYS A 3 -64.51 8.25 29.55
C LYS A 3 -63.63 6.99 29.69
N ILE A 4 -62.59 6.81 28.90
CA ILE A 4 -61.35 7.61 29.00
C ILE A 4 -60.70 7.71 27.61
N ILE A 5 -60.41 8.95 27.23
CA ILE A 5 -59.55 9.33 26.11
C ILE A 5 -58.11 9.15 26.60
N VAL A 6 -57.30 8.35 25.91
CA VAL A 6 -55.85 8.26 26.14
C VAL A 6 -55.18 9.30 25.24
N PRO A 7 -54.58 10.38 25.78
CA PRO A 7 -53.81 11.28 24.94
C PRO A 7 -52.41 10.69 24.71
N ALA A 8 -52.04 10.65 23.44
CA ALA A 8 -50.67 10.54 22.98
C ALA A 8 -49.85 11.76 23.41
N LEU A 9 -48.56 11.60 23.72
CA LEU A 9 -47.45 12.22 22.95
C LEU A 9 -46.08 12.03 23.65
N ALA A 10 -45.13 11.54 22.86
CA ALA A 10 -43.75 12.02 22.72
C ALA A 10 -42.86 12.12 23.98
N ALA A 11 -42.14 11.04 24.27
CA ALA A 11 -40.74 11.17 24.69
C ALA A 11 -39.88 10.76 23.49
N GLY A 12 -39.37 11.74 22.75
CA GLY A 12 -38.51 11.51 21.59
C GLY A 12 -37.23 10.78 22.00
N LEU A 13 -37.06 9.54 21.54
CA LEU A 13 -35.74 8.96 21.39
C LEU A 13 -35.04 9.76 20.29
N SER A 14 -34.26 10.76 20.68
CA SER A 14 -33.22 11.30 19.81
C SER A 14 -32.23 10.18 19.54
N LEU A 15 -32.46 9.45 18.44
CA LEU A 15 -31.46 8.59 17.84
C LEU A 15 -30.26 9.50 17.51
N ALA A 16 -29.24 9.43 18.37
CA ALA A 16 -27.91 9.85 18.00
C ALA A 16 -27.51 8.98 16.81
N VAL A 17 -27.70 9.51 15.61
CA VAL A 17 -27.14 8.91 14.40
C VAL A 17 -25.64 9.06 14.55
N ALA A 18 -25.01 8.03 15.11
CA ALA A 18 -23.58 7.85 15.03
C ALA A 18 -23.28 7.78 13.52
N ALA A 19 -22.78 8.89 12.95
CA ALA A 19 -22.20 8.85 11.63
C ALA A 19 -21.11 7.78 11.67
N PRO A 20 -21.16 6.75 10.81
CA PRO A 20 -20.08 5.79 10.75
C PRO A 20 -18.83 6.58 10.37
N ALA A 21 -17.78 6.47 11.18
CA ALA A 21 -16.45 6.83 10.74
C ALA A 21 -16.14 5.94 9.52
N LEU A 22 -16.11 6.53 8.33
CA LEU A 22 -15.61 5.84 7.15
C LEU A 22 -14.13 5.59 7.40
N ALA A 23 -13.77 4.34 7.69
CA ALA A 23 -12.38 3.91 7.65
C ALA A 23 -11.84 4.28 6.25
N GLU A 24 -10.72 5.00 6.20
CA GLU A 24 -10.08 5.35 4.94
C GLU A 24 -9.84 4.05 4.15
N HIS A 25 -10.55 3.94 3.03
CA HIS A 25 -10.50 2.78 2.16
C HIS A 25 -9.12 2.79 1.49
N HIS A 26 -8.12 2.20 2.15
CA HIS A 26 -6.89 1.78 1.50
C HIS A 26 -7.29 0.64 0.54
N GLU A 27 -7.88 1.00 -0.61
CA GLU A 27 -7.99 0.11 -1.76
C GLU A 27 -6.59 -0.42 -2.05
N GLU A 28 -6.34 -1.68 -1.75
CA GLU A 28 -5.14 -2.37 -2.23
C GLU A 28 -5.16 -2.26 -3.75
N MET A 29 -4.29 -1.43 -4.31
CA MET A 29 -4.14 -1.30 -5.76
C MET A 29 -3.55 -2.61 -6.30
N LYS A 30 -4.42 -3.60 -6.55
CA LYS A 30 -4.02 -4.90 -7.12
C LYS A 30 -3.72 -4.70 -8.59
N ALA A 31 -2.47 -4.98 -8.97
CA ALA A 31 -2.05 -4.88 -10.36
C ALA A 31 -2.61 -6.07 -11.16
N GLU A 32 -3.09 -5.79 -12.38
CA GLU A 32 -3.52 -6.82 -13.33
C GLU A 32 -2.34 -7.21 -14.21
N VAL A 33 -2.07 -8.51 -14.37
CA VAL A 33 -0.99 -8.98 -15.25
C VAL A 33 -1.43 -8.93 -16.71
N VAL A 34 -0.80 -8.06 -17.51
CA VAL A 34 -1.11 -7.89 -18.93
C VAL A 34 -0.17 -8.65 -19.87
N GLU A 35 1.03 -9.00 -19.41
CA GLU A 35 2.01 -9.74 -20.22
C GLU A 35 2.82 -10.70 -19.34
N ARG A 36 3.10 -11.89 -19.88
CA ARG A 36 3.98 -12.90 -19.27
C ARG A 36 5.05 -13.35 -20.25
N ASP A 37 6.21 -13.71 -19.73
CA ASP A 37 7.29 -14.33 -20.51
C ASP A 37 7.02 -15.82 -20.81
N SER A 38 7.94 -16.44 -21.56
CA SER A 38 7.87 -17.87 -21.91
C SER A 38 7.97 -18.82 -20.71
N LYS A 39 8.35 -18.31 -19.53
CA LYS A 39 8.44 -19.04 -18.25
C LYS A 39 7.22 -18.78 -17.37
N GLY A 40 6.23 -18.02 -17.84
CA GLY A 40 5.01 -17.67 -17.12
C GLY A 40 5.18 -16.56 -16.06
N LYS A 41 6.31 -15.87 -16.02
CA LYS A 41 6.51 -14.71 -15.13
C LYS A 41 5.91 -13.46 -15.74
N ALA A 42 5.25 -12.64 -14.92
CA ALA A 42 4.69 -11.36 -15.35
C ALA A 42 5.81 -10.39 -15.73
N THR A 43 5.74 -9.84 -16.95
CA THR A 43 6.70 -8.86 -17.48
C THR A 43 6.12 -7.44 -17.49
N LYS A 44 4.78 -7.32 -17.61
CA LYS A 44 4.06 -6.05 -17.51
C LYS A 44 2.79 -6.22 -16.68
N VAL A 45 2.49 -5.20 -15.91
CA VAL A 45 1.26 -5.12 -15.11
C VAL A 45 0.57 -3.79 -15.34
N LYS A 46 -0.75 -3.79 -15.23
CA LYS A 46 -1.58 -2.60 -15.26
C LYS A 46 -1.98 -2.24 -13.83
N VAL A 47 -1.69 -1.01 -13.43
CA VAL A 47 -2.10 -0.44 -12.13
C VAL A 47 -2.96 0.78 -12.45
N GLY A 48 -4.25 0.71 -12.12
CA GLY A 48 -5.23 1.69 -12.59
C GLY A 48 -5.29 1.71 -14.12
N GLU A 49 -4.95 2.85 -14.73
CA GLU A 49 -4.94 3.02 -16.19
C GLU A 49 -3.53 2.92 -16.81
N THR A 50 -2.49 2.81 -15.98
CA THR A 50 -1.10 2.84 -16.46
C THR A 50 -0.51 1.43 -16.50
N VAL A 51 0.19 1.13 -17.60
CA VAL A 51 0.94 -0.12 -17.75
C VAL A 51 2.40 0.12 -17.37
N TYR A 52 2.88 -0.68 -16.41
CA TYR A 52 4.26 -0.66 -15.92
C TYR A 52 4.98 -1.95 -16.28
N ALA A 53 6.26 -1.84 -16.62
CA ALA A 53 7.15 -3.00 -16.69
C ALA A 53 7.44 -3.51 -15.27
N VAL A 54 7.54 -4.83 -15.10
CA VAL A 54 7.91 -5.45 -13.83
C VAL A 54 9.43 -5.47 -13.68
N CYS A 55 9.94 -5.06 -12.53
CA CYS A 55 11.39 -5.04 -12.30
C CYS A 55 12.02 -6.43 -12.42
N THR A 56 13.15 -6.48 -13.10
CA THR A 56 14.02 -7.64 -13.26
C THR A 56 15.37 -7.36 -12.61
N PRO A 57 16.23 -8.38 -12.37
CA PRO A 57 17.56 -8.15 -11.79
C PRO A 57 18.42 -7.16 -12.58
N ASP A 58 18.18 -7.04 -13.88
CA ASP A 58 18.94 -6.17 -14.80
C ASP A 58 18.37 -4.74 -14.89
N MET A 59 17.29 -4.44 -14.16
CA MET A 59 16.57 -3.16 -14.22
C MET A 59 16.35 -2.60 -12.81
N GLN A 60 16.89 -1.41 -12.55
CA GLN A 60 16.80 -0.75 -11.25
C GLN A 60 15.72 0.36 -11.21
N ASP A 61 15.55 1.09 -12.30
CA ASP A 61 14.63 2.23 -12.40
C ASP A 61 13.59 2.04 -13.51
N GLY A 62 12.47 2.78 -13.43
CA GLY A 62 11.43 2.79 -14.48
C GLY A 62 10.52 1.57 -14.51
N CYS A 63 10.53 0.76 -13.45
CA CYS A 63 9.72 -0.45 -13.31
C CYS A 63 9.03 -0.50 -11.96
N ILE A 64 7.99 -1.33 -11.87
CA ILE A 64 7.30 -1.61 -10.61
C ILE A 64 7.92 -2.85 -9.94
N ASN A 65 8.22 -2.74 -8.64
CA ASN A 65 8.66 -3.90 -7.87
C ASN A 65 7.54 -4.96 -7.89
N PRO A 66 7.85 -6.24 -8.18
CA PRO A 66 6.82 -7.27 -8.27
C PRO A 66 5.96 -7.40 -7.00
N ARG A 67 6.53 -7.21 -5.80
CA ARG A 67 5.76 -7.22 -4.54
C ARG A 67 4.80 -6.05 -4.42
N ALA A 68 5.20 -4.87 -4.87
CA ALA A 68 4.34 -3.69 -4.90
C ALA A 68 3.18 -3.88 -5.91
N ALA A 69 3.40 -4.66 -6.96
CA ALA A 69 2.37 -5.08 -7.91
C ALA A 69 1.48 -6.24 -7.39
N GLY A 70 1.66 -6.71 -6.16
CA GLY A 70 0.90 -7.85 -5.61
C GLY A 70 1.32 -9.22 -6.16
N LEU A 71 2.49 -9.31 -6.79
CA LEU A 71 3.05 -10.57 -7.28
C LEU A 71 3.82 -11.30 -6.17
N ASN A 72 3.85 -12.63 -6.24
CA ASN A 72 4.47 -13.49 -5.21
C ASN A 72 5.98 -13.71 -5.41
N PHE A 73 6.70 -12.74 -6.00
CA PHE A 73 8.15 -12.82 -6.22
C PHE A 73 8.81 -11.46 -6.05
N GLY A 74 10.14 -11.39 -6.15
CA GLY A 74 10.91 -10.14 -5.99
C GLY A 74 11.26 -9.83 -4.54
N ASN A 75 11.87 -8.65 -4.34
CA ASN A 75 12.37 -8.20 -3.05
C ASN A 75 11.21 -7.80 -2.13
N VAL A 76 11.29 -8.24 -0.87
CA VAL A 76 10.36 -7.82 0.18
C VAL A 76 10.74 -6.44 0.70
N PRO A 77 9.77 -5.63 1.13
CA PRO A 77 10.06 -4.39 1.87
C PRO A 77 10.91 -4.71 3.10
N LEU A 78 11.86 -3.83 3.42
CA LEU A 78 12.60 -3.90 4.68
C LEU A 78 11.75 -3.28 5.77
N ASP A 79 11.54 -4.00 6.89
CA ASP A 79 10.81 -3.48 8.05
C ASP A 79 11.61 -2.39 8.78
N HIS A 80 12.94 -2.48 8.73
CA HIS A 80 13.85 -1.49 9.29
C HIS A 80 15.13 -1.41 8.45
N TRP A 81 15.80 -0.25 8.51
CA TRP A 81 17.09 -0.08 7.87
C TRP A 81 18.20 -0.71 8.74
N PRO A 82 18.97 -1.67 8.23
CA PRO A 82 20.08 -2.24 8.97
C PRO A 82 21.25 -1.23 9.00
N GLY A 83 21.25 -0.36 9.99
CA GLY A 83 22.30 0.64 10.20
C GLY A 83 21.77 1.97 10.71
N ALA A 84 22.67 2.95 10.86
CA ALA A 84 22.27 4.32 11.14
C ALA A 84 21.60 4.95 9.90
N PRO A 85 20.61 5.84 10.08
CA PRO A 85 20.02 6.55 8.96
C PRO A 85 21.08 7.44 8.29
N ALA A 86 21.01 7.58 6.97
CA ALA A 86 21.96 8.42 6.22
C ALA A 86 21.96 9.90 6.66
N SER A 87 20.92 10.36 7.35
CA SER A 87 20.86 11.69 7.97
C SER A 87 21.88 11.89 9.10
N GLY A 88 22.32 10.82 9.77
CA GLY A 88 23.32 10.86 10.84
C GLY A 88 24.77 10.95 10.35
N LEU A 89 25.02 10.77 9.04
CA LEU A 89 26.35 10.85 8.46
C LEU A 89 26.74 12.30 8.14
N THR A 90 27.99 12.66 8.40
CA THR A 90 28.60 13.88 7.88
C THR A 90 28.73 13.83 6.35
N ALA A 91 28.94 14.99 5.72
CA ALA A 91 29.17 15.06 4.27
C ALA A 91 30.39 14.23 3.84
N ALA A 92 31.46 14.23 4.63
CA ALA A 92 32.67 13.45 4.34
C ALA A 92 32.41 11.93 4.39
N GLU A 93 31.62 11.46 5.36
CA GLU A 93 31.26 10.05 5.47
C GLU A 93 30.37 9.59 4.31
N LYS A 94 29.45 10.44 3.82
CA LYS A 94 28.62 10.15 2.65
C LYS A 94 29.41 9.99 1.35
N MET A 95 30.55 10.67 1.26
CA MET A 95 31.42 10.64 0.08
C MET A 95 32.47 9.52 0.14
N LYS A 96 32.55 8.79 1.26
CA LYS A 96 33.51 7.68 1.39
C LYS A 96 33.04 6.50 0.55
N LYS A 97 33.87 6.12 -0.43
CA LYS A 97 33.60 4.98 -1.32
C LYS A 97 33.50 3.69 -0.47
N PRO A 98 32.51 2.82 -0.71
CA PRO A 98 32.45 1.54 -0.02
C PRO A 98 33.72 0.74 -0.33
N GLU A 99 34.38 0.23 0.72
CA GLU A 99 35.45 -0.74 0.56
C GLU A 99 34.87 -2.04 -0.04
N PRO A 100 35.57 -2.69 -0.97
CA PRO A 100 35.06 -3.92 -1.58
C PRO A 100 34.84 -4.97 -0.49
N ALA A 101 33.71 -5.67 -0.55
CA ALA A 101 33.44 -6.79 0.33
C ALA A 101 34.51 -7.87 0.10
N ALA A 102 35.15 -8.34 1.17
CA ALA A 102 36.05 -9.49 1.10
C ALA A 102 35.24 -10.73 0.69
N GLU A 103 35.71 -11.42 -0.35
CA GLU A 103 35.15 -12.68 -0.89
C GLU A 103 35.19 -13.84 0.10
#